data_AF-A0A139PGP2-F1
#
_entry.id   AF-A0A139PGP2-F1
#
_cell.length_a   1.000
_cell.length_b   1.000
_cell.length_c   1.000
_cell.angle_alpha   90.00
_cell.angle_beta   90.00
_cell.angle_gamma   90.00
#
_symmetry.space_group_name_H-M   'P 1'
#
loop_
_entity.id
_entity.type
_entity.pdbx_description
1 polymer ?
#
loop_
_entity_poly.entity_id
_entity_poly.type
_entity_poly.pdbx_seq_one_letter_code
_entity_poly.pdbx_strand_id
1 'polypeptide(L)'
;MSGWALVLIRYVYACLLAPIVEELVFRDLVMTALASYQKYKLDMLVSASLFSLSHVWQYGWDLPSFIVYLVPGLLFCAVLRYTKSIYWAILQHASWNSFLTLLSLLVSGFK
;
A
#
# COMPACT_ATOMS: atom_id res chain seq x y z
N MET A 1 -18.94 4.15 -21.90
CA MET A 1 -17.69 4.84 -21.50
C MET A 1 -16.59 4.36 -22.44
N SER A 2 -15.72 5.25 -22.93
CA SER A 2 -14.60 4.84 -23.80
C SER A 2 -13.58 4.02 -23.00
N GLY A 3 -12.77 3.18 -23.68
CA GLY A 3 -11.71 2.40 -23.04
C GLY A 3 -10.72 3.27 -22.26
N TRP A 4 -10.39 4.45 -22.81
CA TRP A 4 -9.52 5.44 -22.18
C TRP A 4 -10.09 6.02 -20.88
N ALA A 5 -11.40 6.24 -20.81
CA ALA A 5 -12.04 6.71 -19.59
C ALA A 5 -11.95 5.67 -18.46
N LEU A 6 -12.08 4.38 -18.78
CA LEU A 6 -11.94 3.29 -17.80
C LEU A 6 -10.50 3.16 -17.29
N VAL A 7 -9.51 3.31 -18.17
CA VAL A 7 -8.09 3.31 -17.78
C VAL A 7 -7.79 4.47 -16.82
N LEU A 8 -8.25 5.67 -17.14
CA LEU A 8 -8.09 6.85 -16.28
C LEU A 8 -8.73 6.66 -14.90
N ILE A 9 -9.97 6.16 -14.85
CA ILE A 9 -10.67 5.93 -13.57
C ILE A 9 -9.93 4.89 -12.72
N ARG A 10 -9.51 3.78 -13.33
CA ARG A 10 -8.72 2.74 -12.65
C ARG A 10 -7.40 3.28 -12.13
N TYR A 11 -6.72 4.11 -12.91
CA TYR A 11 -5.48 4.75 -12.51
C TYR A 11 -5.68 5.66 -11.29
N VAL A 12 -6.64 6.58 -11.34
CA VAL A 12 -6.95 7.49 -10.22
C VAL A 12 -7.30 6.69 -8.96
N TYR A 13 -8.09 5.64 -9.09
CA TYR A 13 -8.46 4.80 -7.95
C TYR A 13 -7.25 4.07 -7.36
N ALA A 14 -6.51 3.30 -8.19
CA ALA A 14 -5.43 2.44 -7.71
C ALA A 14 -4.15 3.20 -7.31
N CYS A 15 -3.89 4.35 -7.93
CA CYS A 15 -2.64 5.09 -7.73
C CYS A 15 -2.77 6.26 -6.76
N LEU A 16 -3.99 6.78 -6.52
CA LEU A 16 -4.20 7.94 -5.64
C LEU A 16 -5.13 7.60 -4.48
N LEU A 17 -6.37 7.21 -4.76
CA LEU A 17 -7.38 7.03 -3.70
C LEU A 17 -7.07 5.84 -2.79
N ALA A 18 -6.74 4.67 -3.37
CA ALA A 18 -6.42 3.48 -2.61
C ALA A 18 -5.20 3.69 -1.69
N PRO A 19 -4.04 4.20 -2.15
CA PRO A 19 -2.91 4.50 -1.27
C PRO A 19 -3.26 5.45 -0.13
N ILE A 20 -4.06 6.50 -0.37
CA ILE A 20 -4.47 7.43 0.69
C ILE A 20 -5.27 6.68 1.77
N VAL A 21 -6.30 5.92 1.37
CA VAL A 21 -7.16 5.19 2.31
C VAL A 21 -6.36 4.13 3.06
N GLU A 22 -5.52 3.38 2.36
CA GLU A 22 -4.70 2.32 2.96
C GLU A 22 -3.71 2.89 3.98
N GLU A 23 -3.01 3.99 3.68
CA GLU A 23 -2.12 4.61 4.65
C GLU A 23 -2.88 5.18 5.86
N LEU A 24 -4.05 5.79 5.67
CA LEU A 24 -4.87 6.26 6.80
C LEU A 24 -5.29 5.09 7.72
N VAL A 25 -5.65 3.94 7.15
CA VAL A 25 -6.05 2.77 7.95
C VAL A 25 -4.84 2.12 8.62
N PHE A 26 -3.80 1.78 7.86
CA PHE A 26 -2.70 0.96 8.40
C PHE A 26 -1.67 1.80 9.16
N ARG A 27 -1.41 3.05 8.75
CA ARG A 27 -0.33 3.89 9.30
C ARG A 27 -0.85 4.88 10.32
N ASP A 28 -2.02 5.48 10.10
CA ASP A 28 -2.61 6.37 11.09
C ASP A 28 -3.36 5.56 12.15
N LEU A 29 -4.40 4.81 11.77
CA LEU A 29 -5.27 4.13 12.73
C LEU A 29 -4.57 2.96 13.43
N VAL A 30 -4.04 1.96 12.70
CA VAL A 30 -3.49 0.74 13.32
C VAL A 30 -2.21 1.03 14.13
N MET A 31 -1.26 1.78 13.58
CA MET A 31 -0.02 2.06 14.31
C MET A 31 -0.25 2.98 15.52
N THR A 32 -1.23 3.89 15.47
CA THR A 32 -1.61 4.71 16.63
C THR A 32 -2.33 3.89 17.68
N ALA A 33 -3.24 2.98 17.29
CA ALA A 33 -3.90 2.06 18.22
C ALA A 33 -2.89 1.16 18.96
N LEU A 34 -1.76 0.85 18.31
CA LEU A 34 -0.67 0.06 18.89
C LEU A 34 0.50 0.91 19.39
N ALA A 35 0.30 2.22 19.63
CA ALA A 35 1.36 3.13 20.05
C ALA A 35 2.08 2.66 21.33
N SER A 36 1.37 2.03 22.26
CA SER A 36 1.94 1.46 23.49
C SER A 36 2.94 0.32 23.24
N TYR A 37 2.88 -0.33 22.08
CA TYR A 37 3.76 -1.44 21.70
C TYR A 37 4.90 -1.03 20.76
N GLN A 38 5.07 0.27 20.51
CA GLN A 38 6.11 0.83 19.63
C GLN A 38 7.52 0.43 20.01
N LYS A 39 7.81 0.29 21.32
CA LYS A 39 9.13 -0.13 21.83
C LYS A 39 9.59 -1.47 21.23
N TYR A 40 8.63 -2.35 20.93
CA TYR A 40 8.88 -3.69 20.39
C TYR A 40 8.73 -3.75 18.87
N LYS A 41 8.49 -2.60 18.19
CA LYS A 41 8.18 -2.50 16.76
C LYS A 41 6.97 -3.35 16.32
N LEU A 42 6.14 -3.78 17.27
CA LEU A 42 4.98 -4.63 17.00
C LEU A 42 3.90 -3.89 16.24
N ASP A 43 3.76 -2.58 16.44
CA ASP A 43 2.85 -1.73 15.67
C ASP A 43 3.18 -1.78 14.17
N MET A 44 4.46 -1.72 13.81
CA MET A 44 4.91 -1.83 12.42
C MET A 44 4.68 -3.23 11.85
N LEU A 45 4.97 -4.27 12.64
CA LEU A 45 4.81 -5.66 12.21
C LEU A 45 3.34 -6.01 12.00
N VAL A 46 2.46 -5.63 12.94
CA VAL A 46 1.02 -5.85 12.83
C VAL A 46 0.43 -5.04 11.68
N SER A 47 0.77 -3.76 11.56
CA SER A 47 0.31 -2.90 10.47
C SER A 47 0.69 -3.48 9.10
N ALA A 48 1.96 -3.84 8.89
CA ALA A 48 2.41 -4.41 7.63
C ALA A 48 1.80 -5.79 7.35
N SER A 49 1.58 -6.59 8.39
CA SER A 49 0.94 -7.92 8.26
C SER A 49 -0.53 -7.80 7.87
N LEU A 50 -1.27 -6.87 8.48
CA LEU A 50 -2.67 -6.60 8.13
C LEU A 50 -2.80 -6.01 6.72
N PHE A 51 -1.89 -5.09 6.35
CA PHE A 51 -1.78 -4.56 4.99
C PHE A 51 -1.59 -5.70 3.99
N SER A 52 -0.61 -6.57 4.21
CA SER A 52 -0.35 -7.71 3.34
C SER A 52 -1.53 -8.69 3.29
N LEU A 53 -2.11 -9.01 4.44
CA LEU A 53 -3.26 -9.91 4.54
C LEU A 53 -4.45 -9.39 3.71
N SER A 54 -4.74 -8.08 3.75
CA SER A 54 -5.83 -7.46 2.98
C SER A 54 -5.67 -7.61 1.47
N HIS A 55 -4.44 -7.77 0.98
CA HIS A 55 -4.11 -7.95 -0.43
C HIS A 55 -4.21 -9.40 -0.88
N VAL A 56 -3.91 -10.37 -0.02
CA VAL A 56 -3.94 -11.80 -0.37
C VAL A 56 -5.27 -12.48 -0.06
N TRP A 57 -6.01 -12.00 0.96
CA TRP A 57 -7.20 -12.67 1.47
C TRP A 57 -8.26 -12.95 0.40
N GLN A 58 -8.40 -12.03 -0.56
CA GLN A 58 -9.45 -12.06 -1.58
C GLN A 58 -9.19 -13.10 -2.68
N TYR A 59 -7.94 -13.50 -2.88
CA TYR A 59 -7.49 -14.33 -4.02
C TYR A 59 -7.06 -15.74 -3.60
N GLY A 60 -7.23 -16.09 -2.32
CA GLY A 60 -6.73 -17.32 -1.72
C GLY A 60 -5.42 -17.11 -0.97
N TRP A 61 -5.24 -17.81 0.15
CA TRP A 61 -4.02 -17.70 0.94
C TRP A 61 -2.83 -18.30 0.20
N ASP A 62 -1.80 -17.49 0.03
CA ASP A 62 -0.47 -17.93 -0.37
C ASP A 62 0.60 -17.23 0.48
N LEU A 63 1.72 -17.90 0.73
CA LEU A 63 2.83 -17.31 1.47
C LEU A 63 3.68 -16.36 0.60
N PRO A 64 3.97 -16.67 -0.69
CA PRO A 64 4.79 -15.80 -1.52
C PRO A 64 4.20 -14.41 -1.75
N SER A 65 2.92 -14.29 -2.11
CA SER A 65 2.27 -12.99 -2.30
C SER A 65 2.15 -12.26 -0.97
N PHE A 66 1.91 -12.98 0.14
CA PHE A 66 1.95 -12.35 1.47
C PHE A 66 3.31 -11.68 1.74
N ILE A 67 4.43 -12.35 1.42
CA ILE A 67 5.76 -11.74 1.57
C ILE A 67 5.94 -10.55 0.62
N VAL A 68 5.47 -10.66 -0.62
CA VAL A 68 5.55 -9.58 -1.63
C VAL A 68 4.88 -8.30 -1.15
N TYR A 69 3.73 -8.38 -0.46
CA TYR A 69 3.07 -7.19 0.10
C TYR A 69 3.60 -6.79 1.49
N LEU A 70 4.14 -7.73 2.27
CA LEU A 70 4.68 -7.45 3.60
C LEU A 70 5.91 -6.54 3.53
N VAL A 71 6.81 -6.77 2.57
CA VAL A 71 8.06 -5.99 2.41
C VAL A 71 7.79 -4.50 2.16
N PRO A 72 7.02 -4.08 1.13
CA PRO A 72 6.67 -2.67 0.95
C PRO A 72 5.83 -2.15 2.13
N GLY A 73 4.99 -2.99 2.72
CA GLY A 73 4.26 -2.64 3.94
C GLY A 73 5.17 -2.20 5.09
N LEU A 74 6.26 -2.93 5.34
CA LEU A 74 7.27 -2.57 6.34
C LEU A 74 8.04 -1.31 5.96
N LEU A 75 8.32 -1.09 4.67
CA LEU A 75 8.99 0.12 4.18
C LEU A 75 8.15 1.37 4.42
N PHE A 76 6.84 1.33 4.14
CA PHE A 76 5.94 2.46 4.39
C PHE A 76 5.85 2.77 5.89
N CYS A 77 5.78 1.74 6.75
CA CYS A 77 5.84 1.90 8.19
C CYS A 77 7.17 2.57 8.63
N ALA A 78 8.29 2.20 8.02
CA ALA A 78 9.59 2.80 8.32
C ALA A 78 9.67 4.28 7.89
N VAL A 79 9.11 4.63 6.72
CA VAL A 79 9.07 6.02 6.24
C VAL A 79 8.19 6.89 7.13
N LEU A 80 7.01 6.43 7.56
CA LEU A 80 6.22 7.14 8.56
C LEU A 80 7.02 7.35 9.84
N ARG A 81 7.71 6.30 10.33
CA ARG A 81 8.48 6.37 11.58
C ARG A 81 9.60 7.41 11.50
N TYR A 82 10.30 7.45 10.37
CA TYR A 82 11.45 8.33 10.14
C TYR A 82 11.01 9.78 9.90
N THR A 83 10.03 10.00 9.04
CA THR A 83 9.57 11.34 8.64
C THR A 83 8.54 11.95 9.59
N LYS A 84 7.92 11.13 10.46
CA LYS A 84 6.83 11.51 11.36
C LYS A 84 5.63 12.15 10.64
N SER A 85 5.45 11.84 9.36
CA SER A 85 4.41 12.44 8.54
C SER A 85 3.81 11.41 7.60
N ILE A 86 2.48 11.28 7.66
CA ILE A 86 1.73 10.36 6.81
C ILE A 86 1.79 10.75 5.33
N TYR A 87 1.99 12.03 5.03
CA TYR A 87 2.08 12.51 3.65
C TYR A 87 3.24 11.86 2.89
N TRP A 88 4.37 11.58 3.55
CA TRP A 88 5.50 10.90 2.91
C TRP A 88 5.23 9.42 2.66
N ALA A 89 4.52 8.74 3.57
CA ALA A 89 4.09 7.37 3.36
C ALA A 89 3.07 7.28 2.20
N ILE A 90 2.09 8.18 2.16
CA ILE A 90 1.12 8.29 1.06
C ILE A 90 1.84 8.54 -0.27
N LEU A 91 2.76 9.51 -0.31
CA LEU A 91 3.48 9.84 -1.53
C LEU A 91 4.32 8.67 -2.03
N GLN A 92 5.04 7.99 -1.13
CA GLN A 92 5.84 6.82 -1.48
C GLN A 92 4.96 5.70 -2.05
N HIS A 93 3.84 5.40 -1.38
CA HIS A 93 2.93 4.34 -1.80
C HIS A 93 2.24 4.68 -3.14
N ALA A 94 1.73 5.90 -3.28
CA ALA A 94 1.16 6.38 -4.54
C ALA A 94 2.17 6.35 -5.68
N SER A 95 3.43 6.71 -5.42
CA SER A 95 4.52 6.64 -6.41
C SER A 95 4.81 5.19 -6.82
N TRP A 96 4.81 4.26 -5.86
CA TRP A 96 5.01 2.84 -6.12
C TRP A 96 3.89 2.25 -6.99
N ASN A 97 2.62 2.51 -6.63
CA ASN A 97 1.48 2.05 -7.43
C ASN A 97 1.45 2.70 -8.82
N SER A 98 1.80 3.98 -8.91
CA SER A 98 1.91 4.69 -10.20
C SER A 98 2.97 4.05 -11.09
N PHE A 99 4.15 3.76 -10.53
CA PHE A 99 5.24 3.12 -11.26
C PHE A 99 4.84 1.72 -11.77
N LEU A 100 4.27 0.88 -10.90
CA LEU A 100 3.83 -0.47 -11.28
C LEU A 100 2.70 -0.46 -12.31
N THR A 101 1.74 0.46 -12.17
CA THR A 101 0.63 0.58 -13.12
C THR A 101 1.12 1.04 -14.49
N LEU A 102 2.00 2.05 -14.54
CA LEU A 102 2.60 2.51 -15.79
C LEU A 102 3.46 1.43 -16.44
N LEU A 103 4.28 0.73 -15.66
CA LEU A 103 5.09 -0.39 -16.15
C LEU A 103 4.20 -1.51 -16.70
N SER A 104 3.12 -1.85 -16.00
CA SER A 104 2.15 -2.85 -16.45
C SER A 104 1.52 -2.46 -17.79
N LEU A 105 1.09 -1.21 -17.95
CA LEU A 105 0.52 -0.70 -19.21
C LEU A 105 1.54 -0.73 -20.36
N LEU A 106 2.80 -0.43 -20.07
CA LEU A 106 3.88 -0.49 -21.07
C LEU A 106 4.17 -1.93 -21.51
N VAL A 107 4.21 -2.88 -20.56
CA VAL A 107 4.55 -4.28 -20.83
C VAL A 107 3.40 -5.06 -21.45
N SER A 108 2.15 -4.80 -21.06
CA SER A 108 0.99 -5.49 -21.64
C SER A 108 0.75 -5.14 -23.10
N GLY A 109 1.37 -4.05 -23.59
CA GLY A 109 0.98 -3.37 -24.82
C GLY A 109 -0.44 -2.80 -24.66
N PHE A 110 -0.72 -1.66 -25.28
CA PHE A 110 -2.10 -1.24 -25.47
C PHE A 110 -2.77 -2.22 -26.45
N LYS A 111 -3.22 -3.37 -25.96
CA LYS A 111 -4.11 -4.28 -26.68
C LYS A 111 -5.55 -4.06 -26.25
#